data_AF-A0A2N2JEQ5-F1
#
_entry.id   AF-A0A2N2JEQ5-F1
#
_cell.length_a   1.000
_cell.length_b   1.000
_cell.length_c   1.000
_cell.angle_alpha   90.00
_cell.angle_beta   90.00
_cell.angle_gamma   90.00
#
_symmetry.space_group_name_H-M   'P 1'
#
loop_
_entity.id
_entity.type
_entity.pdbx_description
1 polymer ?
#
loop_
_entity_poly.entity_id
_entity_poly.type
_entity_poly.pdbx_seq_one_letter_code
_entity_poly.pdbx_strand_id
1 'polypeptide(L)'
;MNGQALEQQLREFSPLALLVRDERTNRLLELLATQVQALRAAAALGTEPPILAIHRGEIDYCRDQWEAGVLEGEHRLYDLATLMAWRITGTRRVELVARVLVGPKEEEESVQSPRIVIEERITREELKRVTDYSMAQRIARHYRYRPRYEAPFGKLYARASFLEMRPLDMADDAVATRVMTRVKANEQIWNKVCDALFEIDSFVQRDKILNQRSKYIKDVFGVKVLTPRRSDSYRVDASLRAMRFGKKEIEDLGLAWEPSVEHLDLIEHKDYLALPLDQKKRTGWEAIKNVYRWGNQVFEVQIQTEANYFLEVLDLTDTSHRTFEMQRRRMRWELEERIPHYRDIRKVLKFLFRPDPMREIVPPPWLKIVD
;
A
#
# COMPACT_ATOMS: atom_id res chain seq x y z
N MET A 1 6.31 12.13 -36.80
CA MET A 1 5.19 11.73 -35.92
C MET A 1 5.81 11.12 -34.68
N ASN A 2 5.77 11.85 -33.57
CA ASN A 2 6.68 11.68 -32.43
C ASN A 2 6.26 10.55 -31.48
N GLY A 3 7.20 9.67 -31.14
CA GLY A 3 7.05 8.60 -30.14
C GLY A 3 6.59 9.07 -28.75
N GLN A 4 6.69 10.37 -28.45
CA GLN A 4 6.18 10.98 -27.22
C GLN A 4 4.65 10.97 -27.11
N ALA A 5 3.91 11.00 -28.22
CA ALA A 5 2.44 10.90 -28.18
C ALA A 5 1.96 9.47 -27.91
N LEU A 6 2.73 8.47 -28.36
CA LEU A 6 2.48 7.05 -28.11
C LEU A 6 2.85 6.68 -26.66
N GLU A 7 3.98 7.17 -26.14
CA GLU A 7 4.35 7.02 -24.71
C GLU A 7 3.37 7.72 -23.75
N GLN A 8 2.70 8.78 -24.21
CA GLN A 8 1.69 9.50 -23.42
C GLN A 8 0.34 8.78 -23.42
N GLN A 9 -0.03 8.10 -24.51
CA GLN A 9 -1.18 7.17 -24.56
C GLN A 9 -0.92 5.85 -23.81
N LEU A 10 0.32 5.32 -23.84
CA LEU A 10 0.71 4.08 -23.16
C LEU A 10 0.68 4.18 -21.61
N ARG A 11 0.57 5.39 -21.05
CA ARG A 11 0.43 5.61 -19.60
C ARG A 11 -1.04 5.61 -19.10
N GLU A 12 -2.02 5.42 -19.98
CA GLU A 12 -3.43 5.67 -19.63
C GLU A 12 -4.25 4.46 -19.14
N PHE A 13 -3.79 3.21 -19.28
CA PHE A 13 -4.66 2.04 -19.02
C PHE A 13 -4.30 1.16 -17.82
N SER A 14 -3.05 1.08 -17.37
CA SER A 14 -2.69 0.21 -16.23
C SER A 14 -2.89 0.90 -14.86
N PRO A 15 -3.71 0.35 -13.95
CA PRO A 15 -3.82 0.84 -12.57
C PRO A 15 -2.50 0.77 -11.77
N LEU A 16 -1.54 -0.04 -12.25
CA LEU A 16 -0.22 -0.27 -11.64
C LEU A 16 0.91 0.51 -12.30
N ALA A 17 0.65 1.35 -13.31
CA ALA A 17 1.69 2.07 -14.03
C ALA A 17 2.59 2.97 -13.14
N LEU A 18 2.14 3.31 -11.94
CA LEU A 18 2.91 4.09 -10.95
C LEU A 18 3.72 3.22 -9.98
N LEU A 19 3.52 1.90 -10.00
CA LEU A 19 4.16 0.93 -9.11
C LEU A 19 5.14 0.04 -9.88
N VAL A 20 4.69 -0.57 -10.98
CA VAL A 20 5.54 -1.38 -11.85
C VAL A 20 5.72 -0.66 -13.17
N ARG A 21 6.96 -0.27 -13.45
CA ARG A 21 7.34 0.48 -14.66
C ARG A 21 7.74 -0.42 -15.83
N ASP A 22 7.60 -1.73 -15.65
CA ASP A 22 7.84 -2.71 -16.70
C ASP A 22 6.67 -2.73 -17.71
N GLU A 23 7.01 -2.51 -18.98
CA GLU A 23 6.03 -2.43 -20.08
C GLU A 23 5.30 -3.76 -20.28
N ARG A 24 6.00 -4.89 -20.12
CA ARG A 24 5.44 -6.23 -20.36
C ARG A 24 4.40 -6.60 -19.31
N THR A 25 4.66 -6.29 -18.05
CA THR A 25 3.70 -6.44 -16.93
C THR A 25 2.48 -5.54 -17.14
N ASN A 26 2.68 -4.29 -17.56
CA ASN A 26 1.57 -3.38 -17.81
C ASN A 26 0.71 -3.83 -19.00
N ARG A 27 1.33 -4.34 -20.07
CA ARG A 27 0.62 -4.92 -21.21
C ARG A 27 -0.22 -6.14 -20.81
N LEU A 28 0.25 -6.96 -19.87
CA LEU A 28 -0.53 -8.07 -19.35
C LEU A 28 -1.81 -7.60 -18.62
N LEU A 29 -1.74 -6.49 -17.88
CA LEU A 29 -2.91 -5.90 -17.24
C LEU A 29 -3.89 -5.30 -18.25
N GLU A 30 -3.39 -4.75 -19.36
CA GLU A 30 -4.24 -4.28 -20.47
C GLU A 30 -4.95 -5.44 -21.18
N LEU A 31 -4.25 -6.57 -21.36
CA LEU A 31 -4.86 -7.80 -21.85
C LEU A 31 -5.97 -8.28 -20.91
N LEU A 32 -5.74 -8.24 -19.59
CA LEU A 32 -6.77 -8.55 -18.61
C LEU A 32 -7.95 -7.58 -18.65
N ALA A 33 -7.72 -6.28 -18.82
CA ALA A 33 -8.79 -5.29 -18.96
C ALA A 33 -9.65 -5.55 -20.19
N THR A 34 -9.01 -5.85 -21.32
CA THR A 34 -9.70 -6.25 -22.56
C THR A 34 -10.50 -7.53 -22.37
N GLN A 35 -9.92 -8.52 -21.69
CA GLN A 35 -10.59 -9.77 -21.36
C GLN A 35 -11.81 -9.55 -20.45
N VAL A 36 -11.74 -8.65 -19.47
CA VAL A 36 -12.90 -8.29 -18.63
C VAL A 36 -14.06 -7.76 -19.47
N GLN A 37 -13.78 -6.91 -20.46
CA GLN A 37 -14.83 -6.40 -21.36
C GLN A 37 -15.42 -7.52 -22.22
N ALA A 38 -14.57 -8.42 -22.74
CA ALA A 38 -15.02 -9.56 -23.53
C ALA A 38 -15.88 -10.54 -22.72
N LEU A 39 -15.49 -10.83 -21.48
CA LEU A 39 -16.26 -11.66 -20.53
C LEU A 39 -17.61 -11.02 -20.20
N ARG A 40 -17.66 -9.70 -19.99
CA ARG A 40 -18.91 -8.95 -19.76
C ARG A 40 -19.85 -9.04 -20.97
N ALA A 41 -19.32 -8.88 -22.18
CA ALA A 41 -20.09 -9.00 -23.40
C ALA A 41 -20.66 -10.42 -23.57
N ALA A 42 -19.84 -11.46 -23.35
CA ALA A 42 -20.29 -12.84 -23.41
C ALA A 42 -21.38 -13.15 -22.38
N ALA A 43 -21.22 -12.68 -21.14
CA ALA A 43 -22.24 -12.83 -20.09
C ALA A 43 -23.56 -12.13 -20.45
N ALA A 44 -23.51 -10.95 -21.06
CA ALA A 44 -24.69 -10.22 -21.50
C ALA A 44 -25.41 -10.91 -22.69
N LEU A 45 -24.65 -11.58 -23.56
CA LEU A 45 -25.18 -12.31 -24.71
C LEU A 45 -25.55 -13.77 -24.39
N GLY A 46 -25.21 -14.28 -23.20
CA GLY A 46 -25.41 -15.68 -22.81
C GLY A 46 -24.52 -16.65 -23.59
N THR A 47 -23.39 -16.20 -24.12
CA THR A 47 -22.46 -17.02 -24.92
C THR A 47 -21.31 -17.57 -24.06
N GLU A 48 -20.56 -18.51 -24.61
CA GLU A 48 -19.37 -19.03 -23.93
C GLU A 48 -18.33 -17.93 -23.65
N PRO A 49 -17.71 -17.93 -22.47
CA PRO A 49 -16.61 -17.01 -22.15
C PRO A 49 -15.43 -17.18 -23.12
N PRO A 50 -14.90 -16.09 -23.70
CA PRO A 50 -13.70 -16.18 -24.54
C PRO A 50 -12.50 -16.68 -23.74
N ILE A 51 -11.66 -17.53 -24.35
CA ILE A 51 -10.45 -18.06 -23.73
C ILE A 51 -9.32 -17.02 -23.78
N LEU A 52 -8.69 -16.77 -22.64
CA LEU A 52 -7.41 -16.05 -22.55
C LEU A 52 -6.27 -17.07 -22.40
N ALA A 53 -5.31 -17.06 -23.32
CA ALA A 53 -4.09 -17.87 -23.22
C ALA A 53 -2.91 -17.00 -22.72
N ILE A 54 -2.21 -17.47 -21.69
CA ILE A 54 -1.01 -16.80 -21.14
C ILE A 54 0.12 -17.82 -21.06
N HIS A 55 1.31 -17.46 -21.56
CA HIS A 55 2.50 -18.32 -21.43
C HIS A 55 3.02 -18.35 -20.00
N ARG A 56 3.45 -19.52 -19.52
CA ARG A 56 4.05 -19.67 -18.19
C ARG A 56 5.24 -18.73 -17.98
N GLY A 57 6.09 -18.58 -19.00
CA GLY A 57 7.22 -17.64 -18.96
C GLY A 57 6.81 -16.17 -18.79
N GLU A 58 5.62 -15.76 -19.23
CA GLU A 58 5.09 -14.42 -18.96
C GLU A 58 4.70 -14.25 -17.49
N ILE A 59 4.14 -15.29 -16.90
CA ILE A 59 3.69 -15.30 -15.50
C ILE A 59 4.90 -15.21 -14.57
N ASP A 60 5.91 -16.04 -14.81
CA ASP A 60 7.12 -16.05 -13.99
C ASP A 60 7.87 -14.71 -14.12
N TYR A 61 7.98 -14.18 -15.35
CA TYR A 61 8.54 -12.85 -15.57
C TYR A 61 7.78 -11.75 -14.79
N CYS A 62 6.43 -11.74 -14.84
CA CYS A 62 5.64 -10.74 -14.13
C CYS A 62 5.79 -10.85 -12.61
N ARG A 63 5.97 -12.06 -12.06
CA ARG A 63 6.24 -12.26 -10.62
C ARG A 63 7.58 -11.66 -10.22
N ASP A 64 8.62 -11.95 -11.01
CA ASP A 64 9.96 -11.45 -10.74
C ASP A 64 10.00 -9.90 -10.82
N GLN A 65 9.38 -9.33 -11.85
CA GLN A 65 9.29 -7.87 -12.00
C GLN A 65 8.44 -7.23 -10.91
N TRP A 66 7.37 -7.90 -10.47
CA TRP A 66 6.55 -7.44 -9.36
C TRP A 66 7.35 -7.37 -8.05
N GLU A 67 8.04 -8.45 -7.69
CA GLU A 67 8.83 -8.50 -6.46
C GLU A 67 9.97 -7.49 -6.47
N ALA A 68 10.70 -7.39 -7.59
CA ALA A 68 11.74 -6.39 -7.77
C ALA A 68 11.20 -4.96 -7.69
N GLY A 69 10.06 -4.67 -8.35
CA GLY A 69 9.44 -3.34 -8.34
C GLY A 69 8.91 -2.94 -6.97
N VAL A 70 8.31 -3.87 -6.21
CA VAL A 70 7.89 -3.62 -4.83
C VAL A 70 9.10 -3.35 -3.95
N LEU A 71 10.15 -4.18 -4.04
CA LEU A 71 11.36 -4.01 -3.24
C LEU A 71 12.05 -2.67 -3.52
N GLU A 72 12.21 -2.29 -4.80
CA GLU A 72 12.77 -0.99 -5.17
C GLU A 72 11.93 0.17 -4.62
N GLY A 73 10.60 0.09 -4.76
CA GLY A 73 9.71 1.11 -4.24
C GLY A 73 9.71 1.22 -2.71
N GLU A 74 9.87 0.11 -1.99
CA GLU A 74 10.08 0.09 -0.54
C GLU A 74 11.41 0.74 -0.15
N HIS A 75 12.50 0.46 -0.87
CA HIS A 75 13.79 1.12 -0.61
C HIS A 75 13.67 2.64 -0.77
N ARG A 76 13.03 3.10 -1.85
CA ARG A 76 12.76 4.53 -2.08
C ARG A 76 11.86 5.12 -1.00
N LEU A 77 10.87 4.36 -0.50
CA LEU A 77 10.01 4.76 0.61
C LEU A 77 10.82 4.98 1.89
N TYR A 78 11.71 4.06 2.25
CA TYR A 78 12.54 4.19 3.45
C TYR A 78 13.50 5.37 3.36
N ASP A 79 14.09 5.59 2.19
CA ASP A 79 15.00 6.70 1.95
C ASP A 79 14.26 8.05 2.05
N LEU A 80 13.11 8.19 1.39
CA LEU A 80 12.29 9.39 1.47
C LEU A 80 11.81 9.64 2.91
N ALA A 81 11.30 8.62 3.58
CA ALA A 81 10.82 8.76 4.95
C ALA A 81 11.95 9.14 5.93
N THR A 82 13.18 8.66 5.69
CA THR A 82 14.37 9.07 6.45
C THR A 82 14.71 10.55 6.22
N LEU A 83 14.74 11.00 4.96
CA LEU A 83 14.97 12.41 4.64
C LEU A 83 13.89 13.32 5.23
N MET A 84 12.62 12.91 5.13
CA MET A 84 11.50 13.62 5.74
C MET A 84 11.69 13.72 7.25
N ALA A 85 11.98 12.60 7.92
CA ALA A 85 12.24 12.57 9.36
C ALA A 85 13.33 13.57 9.74
N TRP A 86 14.47 13.54 9.05
CA TRP A 86 15.57 14.49 9.31
C TRP A 86 15.14 15.94 9.28
N ARG A 87 14.32 16.31 8.30
CA ARG A 87 13.88 17.68 8.10
C ARG A 87 12.80 18.13 9.08
N ILE A 88 11.84 17.27 9.41
CA ILE A 88 10.67 17.68 10.20
C ILE A 88 10.87 17.50 11.71
N THR A 89 11.78 16.62 12.13
CA THR A 89 12.20 16.47 13.54
C THR A 89 13.44 17.31 13.86
N GLY A 90 14.14 17.79 12.82
CA GLY A 90 15.37 18.59 12.96
C GLY A 90 16.60 17.79 13.40
N THR A 91 16.55 16.45 13.37
CA THR A 91 17.69 15.59 13.75
C THR A 91 18.03 14.54 12.71
N ARG A 92 19.32 14.22 12.57
CA ARG A 92 19.78 13.08 11.77
C ARG A 92 19.91 11.79 12.58
N ARG A 93 19.79 11.89 13.91
CA ARG A 93 19.91 10.78 14.84
C ARG A 93 18.56 10.08 14.95
N VAL A 94 18.34 9.14 14.04
CA VAL A 94 17.10 8.37 13.93
C VAL A 94 17.40 6.90 14.10
N GLU A 95 16.66 6.23 14.97
CA GLU A 95 16.62 4.77 15.10
C GLU A 95 15.51 4.21 14.22
N LEU A 96 15.80 3.16 13.45
CA LEU A 96 14.81 2.47 12.62
C LEU A 96 14.21 1.32 13.43
N VAL A 97 12.90 1.39 13.68
CA VAL A 97 12.18 0.41 14.49
C VAL A 97 11.07 -0.22 13.67
N ALA A 98 11.17 -1.50 13.36
CA ALA A 98 10.08 -2.26 12.77
C ALA A 98 9.04 -2.57 13.84
N ARG A 99 7.81 -2.16 13.58
CA ARG A 99 6.64 -2.41 14.42
C ARG A 99 5.71 -3.36 13.70
N VAL A 100 5.68 -4.61 14.16
CA VAL A 100 4.92 -5.68 13.53
C VAL A 100 3.73 -6.04 14.39
N LEU A 101 2.53 -5.80 13.87
CA LEU A 101 1.30 -6.29 14.45
C LEU A 101 1.17 -7.77 14.09
N VAL A 102 1.13 -8.64 15.11
CA VAL A 102 1.00 -10.08 14.96
C VAL A 102 -0.25 -10.62 15.65
N GLY A 103 -0.77 -11.72 15.13
CA GLY A 103 -1.92 -12.43 15.68
C GLY A 103 -2.01 -13.87 15.16
N PRO A 104 -3.09 -14.60 15.48
CA PRO A 104 -3.35 -15.90 14.87
C PRO A 104 -3.61 -15.78 13.37
N LYS A 105 -3.74 -16.92 12.71
CA LYS A 105 -4.09 -16.96 11.29
C LYS A 105 -5.44 -16.28 11.06
N GLU A 106 -5.62 -15.65 9.90
CA GLU A 106 -6.80 -14.83 9.59
C GLU A 106 -8.12 -15.61 9.71
N GLU A 107 -8.12 -16.88 9.31
CA GLU A 107 -9.26 -17.78 9.34
C GLU A 107 -9.57 -18.29 10.76
N GLU A 108 -8.60 -18.20 11.67
CA GLU A 108 -8.70 -18.60 13.07
C GLU A 108 -8.93 -17.38 13.99
N GLU A 109 -8.98 -16.17 13.42
CA GLU A 109 -9.13 -14.92 14.16
C GLU A 109 -10.58 -14.76 14.64
N SER A 110 -10.76 -14.66 15.96
CA SER A 110 -12.01 -14.32 16.61
C SER A 110 -11.90 -12.93 17.26
N VAL A 111 -13.04 -12.39 17.71
CA VAL A 111 -13.08 -11.13 18.49
C VAL A 111 -12.25 -11.23 19.78
N GLN A 112 -11.99 -12.43 20.30
CA GLN A 112 -11.18 -12.65 21.49
C GLN A 112 -9.70 -12.92 21.18
N SER A 113 -9.33 -13.05 19.90
CA SER A 113 -7.95 -13.32 19.52
C SER A 113 -7.06 -12.14 19.91
N PRO A 114 -5.87 -12.36 20.47
CA PRO A 114 -4.96 -11.28 20.81
C PRO A 114 -4.26 -10.76 19.56
N ARG A 115 -4.10 -9.44 19.51
CA ARG A 115 -3.18 -8.76 18.59
C ARG A 115 -2.04 -8.16 19.43
N ILE A 116 -0.81 -8.44 19.05
CA ILE A 116 0.39 -8.04 19.79
C ILE A 116 1.24 -7.21 18.85
N VAL A 117 1.82 -6.12 19.34
CA VAL A 117 2.81 -5.34 18.59
C VAL A 117 4.19 -5.77 19.06
N ILE A 118 5.00 -6.26 18.13
CA ILE A 118 6.42 -6.55 18.35
C ILE A 118 7.21 -5.38 17.79
N GLU A 119 8.15 -4.85 18.58
CA GLU A 119 9.10 -3.83 18.13
C GLU A 119 10.50 -4.41 18.05
N GLU A 120 11.13 -4.28 16.89
CA GLU A 120 12.50 -4.73 16.64
C GLU A 120 13.31 -3.59 16.04
N ARG A 121 14.56 -3.43 16.49
CA ARG A 121 15.50 -2.49 15.87
C ARG A 121 16.03 -3.11 14.59
N ILE A 122 15.99 -2.36 13.50
CA ILE A 122 16.41 -2.86 12.19
C ILE A 122 17.48 -1.95 11.62
N THR A 123 18.46 -2.54 10.94
CA THR A 123 19.48 -1.78 10.21
C THR A 123 19.02 -1.42 8.80
N ARG A 124 19.58 -0.36 8.24
CA ARG A 124 19.30 0.03 6.86
C ARG A 124 19.72 -1.03 5.85
N GLU A 125 20.78 -1.78 6.14
CA GLU A 125 21.21 -2.91 5.30
C GLU A 125 20.18 -4.03 5.27
N GLU A 126 19.53 -4.35 6.40
CA GLU A 126 18.47 -5.35 6.43
C GLU A 126 17.24 -4.93 5.65
N LEU A 127 16.84 -3.65 5.77
CA LEU A 127 15.73 -3.10 4.98
C LEU A 127 15.97 -3.13 3.47
N LYS A 128 17.25 -3.12 3.06
CA LYS A 128 17.63 -3.16 1.64
C LYS A 128 17.74 -4.57 1.05
N ARG A 129 17.56 -5.62 1.86
CA ARG A 129 17.73 -7.03 1.44
C ARG A 129 16.42 -7.78 1.25
N VAL A 130 15.36 -7.36 1.94
CA VAL A 130 14.08 -8.09 1.97
C VAL A 130 12.93 -7.10 1.95
N THR A 131 11.78 -7.54 1.42
CA THR A 131 10.56 -6.74 1.48
C THR A 131 10.04 -6.61 2.91
N ASP A 132 9.24 -5.57 3.17
CA ASP A 132 8.54 -5.32 4.44
C ASP A 132 7.72 -6.55 4.88
N TYR A 133 7.04 -7.18 3.91
CA TYR A 133 6.31 -8.42 4.14
C TYR A 133 7.21 -9.55 4.65
N SER A 134 8.33 -9.80 3.95
CA SER A 134 9.27 -10.86 4.31
C SER A 134 9.94 -10.59 5.67
N MET A 135 10.29 -9.34 5.94
CA MET A 135 10.81 -8.90 7.25
C MET A 135 9.79 -9.14 8.37
N ALA A 136 8.54 -8.70 8.18
CA ALA A 136 7.47 -8.85 9.17
C ALA A 136 7.17 -10.33 9.46
N GLN A 137 7.13 -11.17 8.43
CA GLN A 137 6.97 -12.62 8.58
C GLN A 137 8.13 -13.25 9.34
N ARG A 138 9.38 -12.83 9.05
CA ARG A 138 10.57 -13.29 9.78
C ARG A 138 10.45 -12.93 11.26
N ILE A 139 10.15 -11.67 11.59
CA ILE A 139 9.95 -11.22 12.97
C ILE A 139 8.86 -12.05 13.64
N ALA A 140 7.66 -12.17 13.06
CA ALA A 140 6.56 -12.93 13.65
C ALA A 140 6.92 -14.40 13.94
N ARG A 141 7.72 -15.05 13.08
CA ARG A 141 8.15 -16.44 13.25
C ARG A 141 9.07 -16.66 14.44
N HIS A 142 9.75 -15.64 14.96
CA HIS A 142 10.58 -15.75 16.16
C HIS A 142 9.77 -15.73 17.46
N TYR A 143 8.51 -15.30 17.40
CA TYR A 143 7.66 -15.16 18.57
C TYR A 143 6.57 -16.23 18.62
N ARG A 144 6.21 -16.61 19.84
CA ARG A 144 5.08 -17.49 20.12
C ARG A 144 4.26 -16.88 21.24
N TYR A 145 2.97 -17.15 21.22
CA TYR A 145 2.05 -16.61 22.22
C TYR A 145 1.27 -17.73 22.88
N ARG A 146 1.08 -17.63 24.20
CA ARG A 146 0.14 -18.47 24.94
C ARG A 146 -0.89 -17.59 25.64
N PRO A 147 -2.20 -17.76 25.38
CA PRO A 147 -3.23 -16.92 26.00
C PRO A 147 -3.40 -17.18 27.49
N ARG A 148 -3.11 -18.40 27.93
CA ARG A 148 -3.19 -18.84 29.31
C ARG A 148 -2.02 -19.78 29.58
N TYR A 149 -1.66 -19.92 30.86
CA TYR A 149 -0.52 -20.74 31.26
C TYR A 149 -0.62 -22.19 30.76
N GLU A 150 -1.83 -22.75 30.77
CA GLU A 150 -2.14 -24.14 30.39
C GLU A 150 -2.31 -24.34 28.88
N ALA A 151 -2.41 -23.27 28.09
CA ALA A 151 -2.59 -23.38 26.64
C ALA A 151 -1.24 -23.60 25.93
N PRO A 152 -1.22 -24.37 24.83
CA PRO A 152 -0.01 -24.50 24.02
C PRO A 152 0.38 -23.16 23.40
N PHE A 153 1.67 -22.99 23.14
CA PHE A 153 2.17 -21.85 22.39
C PHE A 153 1.64 -21.88 20.94
N GLY A 154 0.87 -20.87 20.59
CA GLY A 154 0.37 -20.62 19.24
C GLY A 154 1.43 -19.98 18.35
N LYS A 155 1.34 -20.28 17.05
CA LYS A 155 2.08 -19.57 16.01
C LYS A 155 1.49 -18.18 15.81
N LEU A 156 2.36 -17.22 15.51
CA LEU A 156 1.99 -15.85 15.22
C LEU A 156 2.25 -15.56 13.74
N TYR A 157 1.35 -14.82 13.14
CA TYR A 157 1.40 -14.37 11.75
C TYR A 157 1.41 -12.84 11.73
N ALA A 158 2.28 -12.27 10.89
CA ALA A 158 2.27 -10.82 10.67
C ALA A 158 0.96 -10.41 9.99
N ARG A 159 0.32 -9.36 10.52
CA ARG A 159 -0.94 -8.79 10.05
C ARG A 159 -0.72 -7.42 9.42
N ALA A 160 0.17 -6.63 10.02
CA ALA A 160 0.62 -5.36 9.49
C ALA A 160 2.04 -5.06 10.00
N SER A 161 2.76 -4.25 9.24
CA SER A 161 4.09 -3.78 9.57
C SER A 161 4.20 -2.29 9.27
N PHE A 162 4.95 -1.60 10.12
CA PHE A 162 5.30 -0.21 9.97
C PHE A 162 6.79 -0.07 10.32
N LEU A 163 7.54 0.70 9.53
CA LEU A 163 8.87 1.12 9.95
C LEU A 163 8.75 2.51 10.58
N GLU A 164 9.14 2.65 11.83
CA GLU A 164 9.22 3.94 12.52
C GLU A 164 10.63 4.51 12.40
N MET A 165 10.73 5.72 11.88
CA MET A 165 11.91 6.58 11.99
C MET A 165 11.83 7.30 13.32
N ARG A 166 12.32 6.65 14.39
CA ARG A 166 12.25 7.16 15.75
C ARG A 166 13.39 8.15 16.01
N PRO A 167 13.12 9.46 16.17
CA PRO A 167 14.17 10.42 16.52
C PRO A 167 14.70 10.13 17.93
N LEU A 168 16.03 10.17 18.10
CA LEU A 168 16.69 10.00 19.41
C LEU A 168 16.79 11.31 20.20
N ASP A 169 16.71 12.42 19.49
CA ASP A 169 16.61 13.80 19.97
C ASP A 169 15.73 14.58 18.97
N MET A 170 15.26 15.77 19.33
CA MET A 170 14.50 16.62 18.41
C MET A 170 14.97 18.07 18.57
N ALA A 171 14.89 18.84 17.49
CA ALA A 171 15.07 20.29 17.59
C ALA A 171 13.89 20.91 18.35
N ASP A 172 14.13 22.03 19.05
CA ASP A 172 13.10 22.71 19.84
C ASP A 172 11.91 23.19 18.99
N ASP A 173 12.14 23.46 17.71
CA ASP A 173 11.14 23.92 16.75
C ASP A 173 10.55 22.80 15.87
N ALA A 174 10.86 21.54 16.18
CA ALA A 174 10.36 20.37 15.46
C ALA A 174 8.83 20.39 15.31
N VAL A 175 8.37 20.18 14.09
CA VAL A 175 6.95 20.27 13.72
C VAL A 175 6.24 18.91 13.76
N ALA A 176 7.00 17.83 13.87
CA ALA A 176 6.50 16.47 13.95
C ALA A 176 7.28 15.68 14.99
N THR A 177 6.63 14.70 15.58
CA THR A 177 7.23 13.84 16.60
C THR A 177 7.80 12.57 16.00
N ARG A 178 7.17 12.04 14.94
CA ARG A 178 7.53 10.75 14.32
C ARG A 178 7.20 10.72 12.84
N VAL A 179 8.00 9.95 12.11
CA VAL A 179 7.70 9.50 10.75
C VAL A 179 7.62 7.99 10.75
N MET A 180 6.62 7.45 10.07
CA MET A 180 6.44 6.01 9.92
C MET A 180 6.16 5.67 8.47
N THR A 181 6.54 4.49 8.03
CA THR A 181 6.15 3.97 6.72
C THR A 181 5.02 2.96 6.85
N ARG A 182 4.29 2.77 5.76
CA ARG A 182 3.28 1.73 5.58
C ARG A 182 3.35 1.25 4.14
N VAL A 183 3.54 -0.04 3.95
CA VAL A 183 3.40 -0.66 2.63
C VAL A 183 2.03 -1.33 2.54
N LYS A 184 1.32 -1.12 1.44
CA LYS A 184 0.05 -1.79 1.19
C LYS A 184 0.32 -3.27 0.84
N ALA A 185 -0.35 -4.18 1.53
CA ALA A 185 -0.24 -5.61 1.24
C ALA A 185 -0.70 -5.95 -0.20
N ASN A 186 -0.03 -6.90 -0.85
CA ASN A 186 -0.32 -7.34 -2.22
C ASN A 186 -1.82 -7.60 -2.46
N GLU A 187 -2.49 -8.32 -1.56
CA GLU A 187 -3.93 -8.59 -1.71
C GLU A 187 -4.79 -7.31 -1.75
N GLN A 188 -4.42 -6.29 -0.98
CA GLN A 188 -5.11 -5.00 -1.03
C GLN A 188 -4.84 -4.26 -2.33
N ILE A 189 -3.65 -4.42 -2.92
CA ILE A 189 -3.34 -3.88 -4.24
C ILE A 189 -4.18 -4.60 -5.31
N TRP A 190 -4.27 -5.93 -5.27
CA TRP A 190 -5.05 -6.74 -6.23
C TRP A 190 -6.52 -6.43 -6.19
N ASN A 191 -7.06 -6.23 -4.98
CA ASN A 191 -8.43 -5.81 -4.83
C ASN A 191 -8.68 -4.45 -5.49
N LYS A 192 -7.73 -3.51 -5.39
CA LYS A 192 -7.85 -2.20 -6.05
C LYS A 192 -7.69 -2.28 -7.57
N VAL A 193 -6.79 -3.14 -8.07
CA VAL A 193 -6.68 -3.39 -9.51
C VAL A 193 -8.00 -3.95 -10.02
N CYS A 194 -8.55 -4.97 -9.35
CA CYS A 194 -9.84 -5.55 -9.71
C CYS A 194 -10.97 -4.48 -9.66
N ASP A 195 -11.01 -3.65 -8.63
CA ASP A 195 -11.99 -2.56 -8.54
C ASP A 195 -11.89 -1.57 -9.70
N ALA A 196 -10.67 -1.25 -10.13
CA ALA A 196 -10.43 -0.37 -11.27
C ALA A 196 -10.88 -1.04 -12.59
N LEU A 197 -10.54 -2.32 -12.80
CA LEU A 197 -10.97 -3.08 -13.98
C LEU A 197 -12.49 -3.20 -14.09
N PHE A 198 -13.19 -3.24 -12.95
CA PHE A 198 -14.64 -3.32 -12.92
C PHE A 198 -15.33 -1.97 -12.69
N GLU A 199 -14.58 -0.88 -12.57
CA GLU A 199 -15.07 0.48 -12.31
C GLU A 199 -15.95 0.61 -11.05
N ILE A 200 -15.64 -0.18 -10.02
CA ILE A 200 -16.44 -0.27 -8.77
C ILE A 200 -16.56 1.09 -8.07
N ASP A 201 -15.55 1.95 -8.18
CA ASP A 201 -15.57 3.28 -7.57
C ASP A 201 -16.71 4.17 -8.09
N SER A 202 -17.23 3.93 -9.31
CA SER A 202 -18.42 4.62 -9.83
C SER A 202 -19.71 4.24 -9.07
N PHE A 203 -19.74 3.04 -8.49
CA PHE A 203 -20.86 2.52 -7.71
C PHE A 203 -20.79 2.93 -6.22
N VAL A 204 -19.62 3.31 -5.72
CA VAL A 204 -19.38 3.61 -4.29
C VAL A 204 -19.07 5.10 -4.10
N GLN A 205 -20.07 5.95 -4.33
CA GLN A 205 -19.92 7.42 -4.28
C GLN A 205 -19.74 8.03 -2.88
N ARG A 206 -19.72 7.25 -1.79
CA ARG A 206 -20.07 7.80 -0.46
C ARG A 206 -18.97 8.42 0.41
N ASP A 207 -17.66 8.25 0.14
CA ASP A 207 -16.64 8.65 1.14
C ASP A 207 -15.33 9.23 0.57
N LYS A 208 -15.28 9.59 -0.71
CA LYS A 208 -14.03 10.02 -1.36
C LYS A 208 -14.21 11.40 -1.98
N ILE A 209 -13.29 12.32 -1.68
CA ILE A 209 -13.04 13.48 -2.54
C ILE A 209 -12.49 12.89 -3.85
N LEU A 210 -13.35 12.81 -4.87
CA LEU A 210 -13.04 12.20 -6.16
C LEU A 210 -12.26 13.19 -7.02
N ASN A 211 -11.17 12.70 -7.63
CA ASN A 211 -10.35 13.45 -8.60
C ASN A 211 -10.19 12.62 -9.89
N GLN A 212 -9.86 13.26 -11.01
CA GLN A 212 -9.65 12.63 -12.32
C GLN A 212 -8.56 11.54 -12.30
N ARG A 213 -7.62 11.59 -11.34
CA ARG A 213 -6.56 10.59 -11.15
C ARG A 213 -6.92 9.43 -10.21
N SER A 214 -8.18 9.24 -9.86
CA SER A 214 -8.63 8.18 -8.93
C SER A 214 -8.36 6.76 -9.45
N LYS A 215 -8.24 6.58 -10.78
CA LYS A 215 -8.01 5.27 -11.41
C LYS A 215 -6.66 4.62 -11.06
N TYR A 216 -5.65 5.41 -10.68
CA TYR A 216 -4.32 4.89 -10.36
C TYR A 216 -4.17 4.56 -8.88
N ILE A 217 -3.51 3.44 -8.59
CA ILE A 217 -3.17 3.06 -7.22
C ILE A 217 -1.93 3.86 -6.79
N LYS A 218 -2.15 4.88 -5.96
CA LYS A 218 -1.11 5.83 -5.50
C LYS A 218 -0.66 5.62 -4.05
N ASP A 219 -1.35 4.76 -3.32
CA ASP A 219 -1.21 4.58 -1.87
C ASP A 219 -0.60 3.21 -1.53
N VAL A 220 0.31 2.74 -2.37
CA VAL A 220 1.08 1.50 -2.14
C VAL A 220 2.17 1.77 -1.11
N PHE A 221 2.96 2.81 -1.36
CA PHE A 221 4.00 3.29 -0.47
C PHE A 221 3.49 4.51 0.29
N GLY A 222 3.25 4.33 1.58
CA GLY A 222 2.70 5.34 2.46
C GLY A 222 3.73 5.83 3.48
N VAL A 223 3.77 7.14 3.72
CA VAL A 223 4.42 7.76 4.86
C VAL A 223 3.34 8.33 5.77
N LYS A 224 3.46 8.12 7.08
CA LYS A 224 2.68 8.78 8.11
C LYS A 224 3.57 9.73 8.88
N VAL A 225 3.12 10.98 9.01
CA VAL A 225 3.76 11.99 9.84
C VAL A 225 2.86 12.28 11.02
N LEU A 226 3.39 12.07 12.22
CA LEU A 226 2.67 12.32 13.47
C LEU A 226 3.04 13.68 14.04
N THR A 227 2.02 14.43 14.42
CA THR A 227 2.16 15.80 14.93
C THR A 227 1.49 15.95 16.29
N PRO A 228 2.01 16.80 17.19
CA PRO A 228 1.39 16.99 18.51
C PRO A 228 -0.02 17.58 18.42
N ARG A 229 -0.22 18.55 17.51
CA ARG A 229 -1.44 19.32 17.37
C ARG A 229 -1.84 19.49 15.93
N ARG A 230 -3.11 19.82 15.72
CA ARG A 230 -3.68 20.11 14.39
C ARG A 230 -2.95 21.26 13.68
N SER A 231 -2.56 22.31 14.39
CA SER A 231 -1.78 23.42 13.83
C SER A 231 -0.43 22.96 13.27
N ASP A 232 0.21 22.01 13.94
CA ASP A 232 1.49 21.46 13.51
C ASP A 232 1.32 20.57 12.27
N SER A 233 0.16 19.91 12.10
CA SER A 233 -0.16 19.20 10.85
C SER A 233 -0.13 20.14 9.63
N TYR A 234 -0.65 21.37 9.75
CA TYR A 234 -0.57 22.37 8.67
C TYR A 234 0.84 22.92 8.47
N ARG A 235 1.62 23.08 9.55
CA ARG A 235 3.05 23.46 9.45
C ARG A 235 3.84 22.39 8.71
N VAL A 236 3.61 21.11 9.00
CA VAL A 236 4.20 19.99 8.26
C VAL A 236 3.76 20.04 6.79
N ASP A 237 2.48 20.20 6.48
CA ASP A 237 2.01 20.28 5.08
C ASP A 237 2.72 21.39 4.30
N ALA A 238 2.84 22.58 4.89
CA ALA A 238 3.58 23.69 4.30
C ALA A 238 5.08 23.35 4.13
N SER A 239 5.72 22.80 5.17
CA SER A 239 7.14 22.40 5.12
C SER A 239 7.41 21.34 4.06
N LEU A 240 6.54 20.35 3.88
CA LEU A 240 6.70 19.31 2.86
C LEU A 240 6.59 19.88 1.44
N ARG A 241 5.71 20.84 1.19
CA ARG A 241 5.59 21.52 -0.11
C ARG A 241 6.82 22.37 -0.45
N ALA A 242 7.44 22.98 0.57
CA ALA A 242 8.64 23.80 0.41
C ALA A 242 9.95 22.98 0.51
N MET A 243 9.86 21.69 0.86
CA MET A 243 11.02 20.87 1.18
C MET A 243 11.98 20.75 -0.01
N ARG A 244 13.27 20.91 0.28
CA ARG A 244 14.39 20.67 -0.63
C ARG A 244 15.42 19.79 0.07
N PHE A 245 15.92 18.78 -0.62
CA PHE A 245 16.95 17.88 -0.15
C PHE A 245 18.28 18.26 -0.80
N GLY A 246 19.28 18.53 0.03
CA GLY A 246 20.61 18.87 -0.43
C GLY A 246 21.34 17.64 -0.97
N LYS A 247 22.27 17.86 -1.90
CA LYS A 247 23.10 16.82 -2.51
C LYS A 247 23.74 15.88 -1.46
N LYS A 248 24.37 16.47 -0.44
CA LYS A 248 24.99 15.70 0.65
C LYS A 248 24.00 14.81 1.40
N GLU A 249 22.76 15.25 1.63
CA GLU A 249 21.77 14.43 2.34
C GLU A 249 21.36 13.20 1.53
N ILE A 250 21.24 13.36 0.22
CA ILE A 250 20.94 12.26 -0.71
C ILE A 250 22.13 11.29 -0.79
N GLU A 251 23.36 11.82 -0.86
CA GLU A 251 24.60 11.03 -0.91
C GLU A 251 24.89 10.31 0.41
N ASP A 252 24.54 10.90 1.57
CA ASP A 252 24.62 10.24 2.89
C ASP A 252 23.69 9.02 2.95
N LEU A 253 22.64 9.00 2.12
CA LEU A 253 21.80 7.83 1.91
C LEU A 253 22.38 6.86 0.86
N GLY A 254 23.55 7.10 0.29
CA GLY A 254 24.12 6.26 -0.76
C GLY A 254 23.28 6.26 -2.04
N LEU A 255 22.51 7.33 -2.27
CA LEU A 255 21.77 7.56 -3.49
C LEU A 255 22.57 8.49 -4.40
N ALA A 256 22.47 8.27 -5.72
CA ALA A 256 22.97 9.23 -6.69
C ALA A 256 22.11 10.49 -6.64
N TRP A 257 22.76 11.65 -6.67
CA TRP A 257 22.04 12.92 -6.78
C TRP A 257 21.52 13.12 -8.20
N GLU A 258 20.24 13.44 -8.31
CA GLU A 258 19.56 13.81 -9.54
C GLU A 258 18.55 14.94 -9.25
N PRO A 259 18.22 15.80 -10.23
CA PRO A 259 17.24 16.88 -10.03
C PRO A 259 15.87 16.37 -9.55
N SER A 260 15.48 15.17 -9.97
CA SER A 260 14.19 14.55 -9.65
C SER A 260 14.02 14.19 -8.16
N VAL A 261 15.13 14.05 -7.41
CA VAL A 261 15.12 13.72 -5.98
C VAL A 261 15.40 14.93 -5.09
N GLU A 262 15.55 16.13 -5.66
CA GLU A 262 15.80 17.36 -4.89
C GLU A 262 14.57 17.85 -4.12
N HIS A 263 13.36 17.53 -4.59
CA HIS A 263 12.12 18.05 -4.00
C HIS A 263 10.93 17.11 -4.17
N LEU A 264 9.86 17.42 -3.45
CA LEU A 264 8.58 16.71 -3.55
C LEU A 264 7.65 17.40 -4.54
N ASP A 265 7.24 16.67 -5.57
CA ASP A 265 6.24 17.12 -6.54
C ASP A 265 4.83 16.78 -6.04
N LEU A 266 4.04 17.77 -5.63
CA LEU A 266 2.67 17.54 -5.18
C LEU A 266 1.76 17.13 -6.36
N ILE A 267 1.24 15.90 -6.31
CA ILE A 267 0.31 15.34 -7.30
C ILE A 267 -1.14 15.55 -6.89
N GLU A 268 -1.44 15.40 -5.60
CA GLU A 268 -2.80 15.46 -5.05
C GLU A 268 -2.75 15.91 -3.59
N HIS A 269 -3.75 16.71 -3.19
CA HIS A 269 -3.90 17.20 -1.82
C HIS A 269 -5.36 17.03 -1.37
N LYS A 270 -5.55 16.48 -0.18
CA LYS A 270 -6.86 16.29 0.47
C LYS A 270 -6.77 16.65 1.94
N ASP A 271 -7.45 17.71 2.35
CA ASP A 271 -7.53 18.11 3.75
C ASP A 271 -8.83 17.58 4.38
N TYR A 272 -8.72 16.47 5.13
CA TYR A 272 -9.85 15.95 5.91
C TYR A 272 -10.01 16.64 7.27
N LEU A 273 -9.03 17.42 7.72
CA LEU A 273 -9.14 18.20 8.96
C LEU A 273 -10.15 19.34 8.78
N ALA A 274 -10.17 19.97 7.60
CA ALA A 274 -11.03 21.12 7.27
C ALA A 274 -12.46 20.75 6.85
N LEU A 275 -12.82 19.46 6.80
CA LEU A 275 -14.17 19.07 6.41
C LEU A 275 -15.24 19.53 7.42
N PRO A 276 -16.45 19.91 6.96
CA PRO A 276 -17.61 20.13 7.83
C PRO A 276 -17.95 18.90 8.69
N LEU A 277 -18.54 19.09 9.87
CA LEU A 277 -18.84 18.02 10.84
C LEU A 277 -19.73 16.91 10.26
N ASP A 278 -20.68 17.25 9.39
CA ASP A 278 -21.59 16.33 8.70
C ASP A 278 -20.90 15.49 7.61
N GLN A 279 -19.72 15.91 7.15
CA GLN A 279 -18.88 15.20 6.19
C GLN A 279 -17.72 14.45 6.84
N LYS A 280 -17.50 14.66 8.14
CA LYS A 280 -16.47 13.96 8.89
C LYS A 280 -16.89 12.51 9.12
N LYS A 281 -15.88 11.64 9.14
CA LYS A 281 -16.12 10.23 9.46
C LYS A 281 -16.64 10.10 10.88
N ARG A 282 -17.65 9.23 11.07
CA ARG A 282 -18.23 8.93 12.39
C ARG A 282 -17.18 8.43 13.40
N THR A 283 -16.08 7.86 12.92
CA THR A 283 -14.95 7.42 13.75
C THR A 283 -14.14 8.58 14.35
N GLY A 284 -14.40 9.83 13.95
CA GLY A 284 -13.58 10.99 14.31
C GLY A 284 -12.22 11.03 13.61
N TRP A 285 -12.00 10.16 12.62
CA TRP A 285 -10.73 10.09 11.90
C TRP A 285 -10.55 11.31 10.99
N GLU A 286 -9.41 12.00 11.13
CA GLU A 286 -9.07 13.18 10.33
C GLU A 286 -7.56 13.25 10.02
N ALA A 287 -7.19 13.62 8.80
CA ALA A 287 -5.80 13.78 8.38
C ALA A 287 -5.68 14.67 7.14
N ILE A 288 -4.49 15.23 6.89
CA ILE A 288 -4.14 15.74 5.55
C ILE A 288 -3.54 14.57 4.77
N LYS A 289 -4.03 14.32 3.55
CA LYS A 289 -3.53 13.28 2.66
C LYS A 289 -2.99 13.91 1.39
N ASN A 290 -1.68 13.83 1.25
CA ASN A 290 -0.98 14.28 0.06
C ASN A 290 -0.51 13.08 -0.74
N VAL A 291 -0.45 13.22 -2.05
CA VAL A 291 0.30 12.33 -2.92
C VAL A 291 1.44 13.14 -3.49
N TYR A 292 2.66 12.68 -3.27
CA TYR A 292 3.86 13.29 -3.84
C TYR A 292 4.52 12.34 -4.84
N ARG A 293 5.20 12.91 -5.83
CA ARG A 293 6.25 12.23 -6.56
C ARG A 293 7.60 12.67 -6.01
N TRP A 294 8.50 11.71 -5.86
CA TRP A 294 9.89 11.94 -5.52
C TRP A 294 10.76 11.00 -6.34
N GLY A 295 11.67 11.56 -7.12
CA GLY A 295 12.36 10.84 -8.19
C GLY A 295 11.36 10.25 -9.18
N ASN A 296 11.45 8.94 -9.35
CA ASN A 296 10.59 8.16 -10.23
C ASN A 296 9.43 7.47 -9.46
N GLN A 297 9.24 7.72 -8.17
CA GLN A 297 8.24 6.99 -7.37
C GLN A 297 7.16 7.91 -6.83
N VAL A 298 5.96 7.36 -6.62
CA VAL A 298 4.82 8.05 -6.00
C VAL A 298 4.58 7.53 -4.59
N PHE A 299 4.32 8.45 -3.67
CA PHE A 299 4.10 8.18 -2.25
C PHE A 299 2.85 8.89 -1.75
N GLU A 300 2.05 8.19 -0.95
CA GLU A 300 1.00 8.84 -0.14
C GLU A 300 1.63 9.31 1.17
N VAL A 301 1.47 10.58 1.52
CA VAL A 301 1.88 11.13 2.81
C VAL A 301 0.63 11.52 3.60
N GLN A 302 0.41 10.87 4.73
CA GLN A 302 -0.67 11.15 5.66
C GLN A 302 -0.12 11.93 6.85
N ILE A 303 -0.59 13.16 7.06
CA ILE A 303 -0.22 14.00 8.19
C ILE A 303 -1.39 14.00 9.16
N GLN A 304 -1.16 13.54 10.38
CA GLN A 304 -2.19 13.43 11.41
C GLN A 304 -1.65 13.74 12.79
N THR A 305 -2.55 13.99 13.73
CA THR A 305 -2.16 14.19 15.12
C THR A 305 -1.85 12.85 15.80
N GLU A 306 -1.03 12.88 16.84
CA GLU A 306 -0.79 11.70 17.69
C GLU A 306 -2.08 11.17 18.30
N ALA A 307 -3.01 12.04 18.68
CA ALA A 307 -4.33 11.64 19.16
C ALA A 307 -5.10 10.83 18.09
N ASN A 308 -5.10 11.29 16.83
CA ASN A 308 -5.74 10.54 15.74
C ASN A 308 -5.06 9.20 15.46
N TYR A 309 -3.73 9.16 15.56
CA TYR A 309 -2.98 7.91 15.44
C TYR A 309 -3.27 6.95 16.61
N PHE A 310 -3.39 7.46 17.83
CA PHE A 310 -3.71 6.64 18.99
C PHE A 310 -5.11 6.04 18.87
N LEU A 311 -6.08 6.80 18.36
CA LEU A 311 -7.40 6.27 17.98
C LEU A 311 -7.28 5.17 16.93
N GLU A 312 -6.46 5.37 15.87
CA GLU A 312 -6.23 4.34 14.84
C GLU A 312 -5.57 3.08 15.43
N VAL A 313 -4.59 3.21 16.34
CA VAL A 313 -3.89 2.06 16.96
C VAL A 313 -4.80 1.34 17.95
N LEU A 314 -5.54 2.08 18.78
CA LEU A 314 -6.56 1.49 19.64
C LEU A 314 -7.57 0.73 18.78
N ASP A 315 -8.11 1.36 17.74
CA ASP A 315 -9.04 0.74 16.79
C ASP A 315 -8.43 -0.51 16.11
N LEU A 316 -7.13 -0.49 15.74
CA LEU A 316 -6.42 -1.64 15.15
C LEU A 316 -6.31 -2.83 16.12
N THR A 317 -6.26 -2.56 17.43
CA THR A 317 -6.26 -3.57 18.49
C THR A 317 -7.66 -3.90 19.02
N ASP A 318 -8.65 -3.06 18.72
CA ASP A 318 -10.02 -3.14 19.20
C ASP A 318 -10.96 -3.74 18.13
N THR A 319 -12.16 -4.05 18.57
CA THR A 319 -13.29 -4.65 17.86
C THR A 319 -13.72 -3.85 16.62
N SER A 320 -13.46 -2.54 16.57
CA SER A 320 -13.89 -1.61 15.52
C SER A 320 -13.17 -1.84 14.18
N HIS A 321 -11.83 -1.98 14.15
CA HIS A 321 -11.11 -2.27 12.91
C HIS A 321 -11.36 -3.71 12.43
N ARG A 322 -11.55 -4.65 13.36
CA ARG A 322 -12.04 -6.00 13.03
C ARG A 322 -13.39 -5.93 12.33
N THR A 323 -14.30 -5.11 12.84
CA THR A 323 -15.61 -4.90 12.22
C THR A 323 -15.48 -4.24 10.85
N PHE A 324 -14.56 -3.29 10.67
CA PHE A 324 -14.28 -2.68 9.37
C PHE A 324 -13.66 -3.66 8.35
N GLU A 325 -12.69 -4.49 8.77
CA GLU A 325 -12.12 -5.56 7.95
C GLU A 325 -13.20 -6.57 7.56
N MET A 326 -14.03 -7.00 8.51
CA MET A 326 -15.16 -7.90 8.28
C MET A 326 -16.21 -7.28 7.34
N GLN A 327 -16.56 -6.01 7.52
CA GLN A 327 -17.48 -5.29 6.62
C GLN A 327 -16.91 -5.17 5.21
N ARG A 328 -15.62 -4.87 5.07
CA ARG A 328 -14.96 -4.86 3.76
C ARG A 328 -14.98 -6.25 3.13
N ARG A 329 -14.70 -7.31 3.89
CA ARG A 329 -14.79 -8.69 3.38
C ARG A 329 -16.21 -9.04 2.95
N ARG A 330 -17.21 -8.71 3.75
CA ARG A 330 -18.63 -8.92 3.39
C ARG A 330 -18.99 -8.19 2.10
N MET A 331 -18.63 -6.91 1.97
CA MET A 331 -18.81 -6.15 0.74
C MET A 331 -18.09 -6.83 -0.44
N ARG A 332 -16.91 -7.42 -0.23
CA ARG A 332 -16.22 -8.19 -1.27
C ARG A 332 -16.96 -9.44 -1.67
N TRP A 333 -17.52 -10.20 -0.73
CA TRP A 333 -18.35 -11.36 -1.05
C TRP A 333 -19.60 -10.95 -1.84
N GLU A 334 -20.25 -9.87 -1.43
CA GLU A 334 -21.40 -9.31 -2.17
C GLU A 334 -21.00 -8.90 -3.61
N LEU A 335 -19.81 -8.31 -3.82
CA LEU A 335 -19.30 -8.03 -5.17
C LEU A 335 -18.98 -9.31 -5.96
N GLU A 336 -18.38 -10.32 -5.33
CA GLU A 336 -18.09 -11.62 -5.96
C GLU A 336 -19.37 -12.33 -6.42
N GLU A 337 -20.46 -12.20 -5.68
CA GLU A 337 -21.75 -12.81 -6.01
C GLU A 337 -22.53 -12.01 -7.07
N ARG A 338 -22.47 -10.68 -7.01
CA ARG A 338 -23.31 -9.81 -7.86
C ARG A 338 -22.68 -9.44 -9.19
N ILE A 339 -21.36 -9.46 -9.29
CA ILE A 339 -20.64 -9.01 -10.50
C ILE A 339 -20.04 -10.24 -11.19
N PRO A 340 -20.54 -10.62 -12.39
CA PRO A 340 -20.00 -11.73 -13.16
C PRO A 340 -18.47 -11.63 -13.33
N HIS A 341 -17.79 -12.75 -13.13
CA HIS A 341 -16.34 -12.91 -13.27
C HIS A 341 -15.45 -12.05 -12.33
N TYR A 342 -16.03 -11.28 -11.40
CA TYR A 342 -15.24 -10.49 -10.44
C TYR A 342 -14.36 -11.38 -9.57
N ARG A 343 -14.91 -12.51 -9.09
CA ARG A 343 -14.16 -13.52 -8.33
C ARG A 343 -13.04 -14.16 -9.15
N ASP A 344 -13.31 -14.46 -10.42
CA ASP A 344 -12.35 -15.10 -11.32
C ASP A 344 -11.14 -14.19 -11.56
N ILE A 345 -11.37 -12.92 -11.88
CA ILE A 345 -10.30 -11.95 -12.13
C ILE A 345 -9.43 -11.75 -10.88
N ARG A 346 -10.02 -11.71 -9.69
CA ARG A 346 -9.24 -11.68 -8.45
C ARG A 346 -8.35 -12.90 -8.28
N LYS A 347 -8.81 -14.10 -8.68
CA LYS A 347 -7.96 -15.31 -8.69
C LYS A 347 -6.84 -15.18 -9.70
N VAL A 348 -7.12 -14.67 -10.90
CA VAL A 348 -6.09 -14.45 -11.94
C VAL A 348 -5.03 -13.46 -11.48
N LEU A 349 -5.40 -12.32 -10.87
CA LEU A 349 -4.43 -11.36 -10.33
C LEU A 349 -3.56 -12.00 -9.23
N LYS A 350 -4.15 -12.80 -8.33
CA LYS A 350 -3.38 -13.57 -7.34
C LYS A 350 -2.44 -14.57 -8.02
N PHE A 351 -2.88 -15.20 -9.11
CA PHE A 351 -2.10 -16.14 -9.87
C PHE A 351 -0.88 -15.47 -10.52
N LEU A 352 -1.08 -14.31 -11.15
CA LEU A 352 -0.04 -13.59 -11.90
C LEU A 352 1.05 -12.98 -11.01
N PHE A 353 0.74 -12.58 -9.79
CA PHE A 353 1.64 -11.74 -9.00
C PHE A 353 2.00 -12.29 -7.62
N ARG A 354 1.51 -13.47 -7.24
CA ARG A 354 1.92 -14.13 -5.98
C ARG A 354 3.09 -15.10 -6.25
N PRO A 355 4.22 -14.98 -5.54
CA PRO A 355 5.40 -15.84 -5.75
C PRO A 355 5.24 -17.26 -5.14
N ASP A 356 4.31 -17.46 -4.21
CA ASP A 356 4.11 -18.73 -3.49
C ASP A 356 3.61 -19.85 -4.43
N PRO A 357 4.10 -21.11 -4.30
CA PRO A 357 3.77 -22.20 -5.21
C PRO A 357 2.31 -22.64 -5.05
N MET A 358 1.45 -22.06 -5.89
CA MET A 358 0.28 -22.54 -6.66
C MET A 358 -0.54 -23.79 -6.26
N ARG A 359 -0.36 -24.43 -5.10
CA ARG A 359 -1.06 -25.69 -4.81
C ARG A 359 -2.56 -25.53 -4.55
N GLU A 360 -3.06 -24.31 -4.32
CA GLU A 360 -4.45 -24.09 -3.90
C GLU A 360 -5.29 -23.19 -4.82
N ILE A 361 -4.70 -22.54 -5.83
CA ILE A 361 -5.45 -21.61 -6.71
C ILE A 361 -5.70 -22.28 -8.07
N VAL A 362 -6.93 -22.75 -8.26
CA VAL A 362 -7.39 -23.27 -9.56
C VAL A 362 -7.71 -22.09 -10.48
N PRO A 363 -7.09 -21.98 -11.67
CA PRO A 363 -7.41 -20.94 -12.64
C PRO A 363 -8.86 -21.08 -13.11
N PRO A 364 -9.53 -19.97 -13.48
CA PRO A 364 -10.88 -20.04 -14.03
C PRO A 364 -10.87 -20.77 -15.39
N PRO A 365 -11.99 -21.39 -15.80
CA PRO A 365 -12.05 -22.24 -16.99
C PRO A 365 -11.74 -21.49 -18.31
N TRP A 366 -11.92 -20.17 -18.31
CA TRP A 366 -11.60 -19.31 -19.45
C TRP A 366 -10.12 -18.89 -19.52
N LEU A 367 -9.30 -19.24 -18.51
CA LEU A 367 -7.86 -18.97 -18.52
C LEU A 367 -7.08 -20.25 -18.84
N LYS A 368 -6.36 -20.23 -19.96
CA LYS A 368 -5.45 -21.30 -20.38
C LYS A 368 -4.01 -20.87 -20.15
N ILE A 369 -3.27 -21.67 -19.38
CA ILE A 369 -1.83 -21.49 -19.25
C ILE A 369 -1.16 -22.41 -20.26
N VAL A 370 -0.38 -21.81 -21.15
CA VAL A 370 0.41 -22.53 -22.14
C VAL A 370 1.87 -22.48 -21.71
N ASP A 371 2.63 -23.52 -22.02
CA ASP A 371 4.06 -23.56 -21.68
C ASP A 371 4.90 -22.72 -22.65
#